data_AF-A0A653DAX4-F1
#
_entry.id   AF-A0A653DAX4-F1
#
_cell.length_a   1.000
_cell.length_b   1.000
_cell.length_c   1.000
_cell.angle_alpha   90.00
_cell.angle_beta   90.00
_cell.angle_gamma   90.00
#
_symmetry.space_group_name_H-M   'P 1'
#
loop_
_entity.id
_entity.type
_entity.pdbx_description
1 polymer ?
#
loop_
_entity_poly.entity_id
_entity_poly.type
_entity_poly.pdbx_seq_one_letter_code
_entity_poly.pdbx_strand_id
1 'polypeptide(L)'
;IPETIDWRKRGAVTGVKDHGLCGSSWAFASTGHLEGQLAIKFKQYISLSAQNLVDCSKENSGCNGGNMLEAYDYVRQFGIESEGDYPYEKRRRICRADNEHIVTKVSGILRIHPSKDEVQKAR
;
A
#
# COMPACT_ATOMS: atom_id res chain seq x y z
N ILE A 1 -7.86 -24.77 5.96
CA ILE A 1 -6.87 -23.67 6.01
C ILE A 1 -5.76 -24.15 6.93
N PRO A 2 -4.45 -23.93 6.67
CA PRO A 2 -3.41 -24.33 7.62
C PRO A 2 -3.66 -23.69 8.99
N GLU A 3 -3.27 -24.38 10.06
CA GLU A 3 -3.48 -23.93 11.44
C GLU A 3 -2.79 -22.60 11.73
N THR A 4 -1.63 -22.36 11.12
CA THR A 4 -0.89 -21.10 11.24
C THR A 4 -0.32 -20.65 9.89
N ILE A 5 -0.29 -19.33 9.67
CA ILE A 5 0.36 -18.69 8.53
C ILE A 5 1.16 -17.50 9.07
N ASP A 6 2.42 -17.41 8.66
CA ASP A 6 3.26 -16.23 8.88
C ASP A 6 3.81 -15.75 7.53
N TRP A 7 3.27 -14.64 7.02
CA TRP A 7 3.67 -14.05 5.75
C TRP A 7 5.09 -13.47 5.76
N ARG A 8 5.64 -13.15 6.94
CA ARG A 8 7.03 -12.67 7.07
C ARG A 8 8.01 -13.77 6.72
N LYS A 9 7.76 -14.99 7.24
CA LYS A 9 8.56 -16.19 6.91
C LYS A 9 8.45 -16.60 5.44
N ARG A 10 7.46 -16.07 4.72
CA ARG A 10 7.22 -16.32 3.29
C ARG A 10 7.73 -15.19 2.38
N GLY A 11 8.42 -14.19 2.94
CA GLY A 11 8.97 -13.08 2.17
C GLY A 11 7.93 -12.10 1.63
N ALA A 12 6.73 -12.04 2.21
CA ALA A 12 5.63 -11.20 1.76
C ALA A 12 5.38 -9.98 2.65
N VAL A 13 6.34 -9.60 3.49
CA VAL A 13 6.24 -8.44 4.38
C VAL A 13 7.55 -7.65 4.32
N THR A 14 7.43 -6.36 4.03
CA THR A 14 8.57 -5.42 4.01
C THR A 14 9.05 -5.08 5.43
N GLY A 15 10.19 -4.41 5.53
CA GLY A 15 10.67 -3.90 6.83
C GLY A 15 9.66 -2.96 7.48
N VAL A 16 9.67 -2.91 8.82
CA VAL A 16 8.80 -2.00 9.57
C VAL A 16 9.15 -0.55 9.20
N LYS A 17 8.11 0.26 8.92
CA LYS A 17 8.24 1.69 8.59
C LYS A 17 7.63 2.57 9.71
N ASP A 18 7.97 3.86 9.72
CA ASP A 18 7.51 4.84 10.71
C ASP A 18 6.78 6.03 10.04
N HIS A 19 5.48 6.16 10.31
CA HIS A 19 4.63 7.25 9.79
C HIS A 19 4.81 8.58 10.56
N GLY A 20 5.56 8.58 11.67
CA GLY A 20 5.77 9.75 12.52
C GLY A 20 4.47 10.38 13.00
N LEU A 21 4.45 11.71 13.11
CA LEU A 21 3.28 12.48 13.56
C LEU A 21 2.24 12.74 12.46
N CYS A 22 2.46 12.24 11.24
CA CYS A 22 1.53 12.38 10.13
C CYS A 22 0.46 11.28 10.22
N GLY A 23 -0.83 11.65 10.22
CA GLY A 23 -1.98 10.74 10.19
C GLY A 23 -2.14 10.01 8.85
N SER A 24 -1.11 9.28 8.44
CA SER A 24 -0.99 8.59 7.14
C SER A 24 -0.94 7.06 7.28
N SER A 25 -1.39 6.53 8.41
CA SER A 25 -1.48 5.07 8.65
C SER A 25 -2.26 4.35 7.53
N TRP A 26 -3.26 5.01 6.94
CA TRP A 26 -4.00 4.52 5.77
C TRP A 26 -3.09 4.25 4.57
N ALA A 27 -2.11 5.12 4.31
CA ALA A 27 -1.17 4.97 3.19
C ALA A 27 -0.23 3.79 3.45
N PHE A 28 0.29 3.64 4.67
CA PHE A 28 1.13 2.51 5.05
C PHE A 28 0.38 1.17 5.01
N ALA A 29 -0.87 1.15 5.47
CA ALA A 29 -1.72 -0.03 5.39
C ALA A 29 -1.96 -0.43 3.92
N SER A 30 -2.25 0.55 3.05
CA SER A 30 -2.40 0.33 1.62
C SER A 30 -1.14 -0.18 0.96
N THR A 31 0.01 0.47 1.17
CA THR A 31 1.28 0.03 0.57
C THR A 31 1.66 -1.36 1.08
N GLY A 32 1.57 -1.62 2.39
CA GLY A 32 1.91 -2.93 2.95
C GLY A 32 1.05 -4.07 2.39
N HIS A 33 -0.24 -3.83 2.16
CA HIS A 33 -1.10 -4.79 1.50
C HIS A 33 -0.66 -5.06 0.05
N LEU A 34 -0.41 -4.00 -0.73
CA LEU A 34 0.02 -4.11 -2.12
C LEU A 34 1.39 -4.79 -2.25
N GLU A 35 2.35 -4.44 -1.39
CA GLU A 35 3.65 -5.09 -1.31
C GLU A 35 3.52 -6.60 -1.06
N GLY A 36 2.63 -6.99 -0.14
CA GLY A 36 2.33 -8.41 0.11
C GLY A 36 1.75 -9.11 -1.11
N GLN A 37 0.82 -8.47 -1.82
CA GLN A 37 0.25 -9.02 -3.06
C GLN A 37 1.30 -9.15 -4.17
N LEU A 38 2.21 -8.18 -4.31
CA LEU A 38 3.33 -8.25 -5.25
C LEU A 38 4.25 -9.45 -4.94
N ALA A 39 4.61 -9.62 -3.67
CA ALA A 39 5.45 -10.73 -3.23
C ALA A 39 4.77 -12.09 -3.43
N ILE A 40 3.48 -12.20 -3.14
CA ILE A 40 2.72 -13.45 -3.29
C ILE A 40 2.56 -13.83 -4.77
N LYS A 41 2.06 -12.89 -5.60
CA LYS A 41 1.65 -13.15 -6.98
C LYS A 41 2.81 -13.09 -7.98
N PHE A 42 3.70 -12.11 -7.83
CA PHE A 42 4.77 -11.84 -8.81
C PHE A 42 6.17 -12.17 -8.30
N LYS A 43 6.31 -12.58 -7.03
CA LYS A 43 7.63 -12.82 -6.39
C LYS A 43 8.52 -11.57 -6.40
N GLN A 44 7.90 -10.40 -6.39
CA GLN A 44 8.59 -9.11 -6.35
C GLN A 44 8.56 -8.55 -4.94
N TYR A 45 9.75 -8.29 -4.39
CA TYR A 45 9.91 -7.64 -3.08
C TYR A 45 10.29 -6.18 -3.31
N ILE A 46 9.28 -5.32 -3.40
CA ILE A 46 9.44 -3.89 -3.67
C ILE A 46 8.78 -3.15 -2.51
N SER A 47 9.48 -2.20 -1.91
CA SER A 47 8.88 -1.26 -0.96
C SER A 47 8.19 -0.15 -1.77
N LEU A 48 6.89 0.03 -1.59
CA LEU A 48 6.09 1.05 -2.28
C LEU A 48 6.05 2.36 -1.49
N SER A 49 5.94 3.48 -2.21
CA SER A 49 5.97 4.81 -1.63
C SER A 49 4.65 5.16 -0.94
N ALA A 50 4.70 5.26 0.40
CA ALA A 50 3.58 5.84 1.15
C ALA A 50 3.43 7.34 0.85
N GLN A 51 4.53 8.02 0.53
CA GLN A 51 4.54 9.45 0.21
C GLN A 51 3.78 9.76 -1.08
N ASN A 52 3.94 8.92 -2.10
CA ASN A 52 3.21 9.04 -3.35
C ASN A 52 1.70 9.05 -3.09
N LEU A 53 1.20 8.16 -2.21
CA LEU A 53 -0.21 8.18 -1.80
C LEU A 53 -0.58 9.44 -1.02
N VAL A 54 0.23 9.81 -0.01
CA VAL A 54 -0.02 10.99 0.83
C VAL A 54 -0.14 12.28 0.01
N ASP A 55 0.66 12.42 -1.05
CA ASP A 55 0.69 13.61 -1.90
C ASP A 55 -0.35 13.57 -3.02
N CYS A 56 -0.52 12.41 -3.66
CA CYS A 56 -1.19 12.30 -4.96
C CYS A 56 -2.59 11.68 -4.93
N SER A 57 -2.94 10.91 -3.89
CA SER A 57 -4.30 10.39 -3.75
C SER A 57 -5.23 11.51 -3.28
N LYS A 58 -5.80 12.26 -4.23
CA LYS A 58 -6.53 13.52 -3.95
C LYS A 58 -7.84 13.33 -3.17
N GLU A 59 -8.48 12.18 -3.30
CA GLU A 59 -9.67 11.82 -2.50
C GLU A 59 -9.31 11.63 -1.02
N ASN A 60 -8.05 11.31 -0.72
CA ASN A 60 -7.51 11.25 0.62
C ASN A 60 -7.02 12.61 1.13
N SER A 61 -6.91 12.73 2.46
CA SER A 61 -6.54 13.97 3.14
C SER A 61 -5.08 13.99 3.62
N GLY A 62 -4.20 13.20 3.02
CA GLY A 62 -2.78 13.15 3.36
C GLY A 62 -2.55 12.82 4.84
N CYS A 63 -1.94 13.75 5.59
CA CYS A 63 -1.70 13.58 7.03
C CYS A 63 -2.94 13.77 7.93
N ASN A 64 -4.07 14.20 7.37
CA ASN A 64 -5.32 14.36 8.13
C ASN A 64 -6.19 13.09 8.09
N GLY A 65 -5.64 11.96 7.65
CA GLY A 65 -6.36 10.70 7.50
C GLY A 65 -6.75 10.38 6.07
N GLY A 66 -7.34 9.19 5.91
CA GLY A 66 -7.66 8.63 4.61
C GLY A 66 -8.18 7.19 4.69
N ASN A 67 -8.57 6.66 3.53
CA ASN A 67 -9.15 5.34 3.34
C ASN A 67 -8.33 4.54 2.31
N MET A 68 -8.12 3.26 2.61
CA MET A 68 -7.41 2.33 1.73
C MET A 68 -8.11 2.14 0.38
N LEU A 69 -9.45 2.20 0.32
CA LEU A 69 -10.17 2.03 -0.94
C LEU A 69 -9.86 3.13 -1.95
N GLU A 70 -9.84 4.39 -1.49
CA GLU A 70 -9.44 5.55 -2.31
C GLU A 70 -7.97 5.46 -2.74
N ALA A 71 -7.11 4.94 -1.86
CA ALA A 71 -5.73 4.68 -2.21
C ALA A 71 -5.62 3.63 -3.32
N TYR A 72 -6.34 2.50 -3.21
CA TYR A 72 -6.35 1.46 -4.24
C TYR A 72 -6.95 1.95 -5.56
N ASP A 73 -7.99 2.78 -5.51
CA ASP A 73 -8.57 3.40 -6.71
C ASP A 73 -7.60 4.38 -7.38
N TYR A 74 -6.82 5.12 -6.60
CA TYR A 74 -5.71 5.92 -7.12
C TYR A 74 -4.66 5.05 -7.81
N VAL A 75 -4.15 3.99 -7.14
CA VAL A 75 -3.12 3.11 -7.72
C VAL A 75 -3.62 2.35 -8.94
N ARG A 76 -4.92 2.05 -9.01
CA ARG A 76 -5.54 1.46 -10.22
C ARG A 76 -5.48 2.42 -11.40
N GLN A 77 -5.78 3.70 -11.19
CA GLN A 77 -5.81 4.70 -12.25
C GLN A 77 -4.40 5.13 -12.67
N PHE A 78 -3.59 5.56 -11.70
CA PHE A 78 -2.34 6.25 -11.95
C PHE A 78 -1.12 5.35 -11.74
N GLY A 79 -1.23 4.34 -10.88
CA GLY A 79 -0.11 3.54 -10.43
C GLY A 79 0.56 4.11 -9.19
N ILE A 80 1.67 3.50 -8.80
CA ILE A 80 2.45 3.89 -7.63
C ILE A 80 3.94 3.66 -7.87
N GLU A 81 4.76 4.55 -7.30
CA GLU A 81 6.23 4.48 -7.33
C GLU A 81 6.79 3.67 -6.15
N SER A 82 8.08 3.33 -6.24
CA SER A 82 8.81 2.71 -5.14
C SER A 82 9.15 3.74 -4.05
N GLU A 83 9.36 3.26 -2.82
CA GLU A 83 9.87 4.09 -1.71
C GLU A 83 11.26 4.68 -2.02
N GLY A 84 12.04 4.04 -2.90
CA GLY A 84 13.35 4.53 -3.31
C GLY A 84 13.26 5.75 -4.24
N ASP A 85 12.30 5.73 -5.17
CA ASP A 85 12.10 6.81 -6.16
C ASP A 85 11.30 7.97 -5.55
N TYR A 86 10.40 7.67 -4.61
CA TYR A 86 9.59 8.67 -3.92
C TYR A 86 9.63 8.46 -2.39
N PRO A 87 10.69 8.92 -1.69
CA PRO A 87 10.88 8.69 -0.26
C PRO A 87 9.87 9.40 0.65
N TYR A 88 9.61 8.81 1.82
CA TYR A 88 8.69 9.34 2.82
C TYR A 88 9.19 10.57 3.59
N GLU A 89 8.38 11.64 3.57
CA GLU A 89 8.69 12.96 4.15
C GLU A 89 7.88 13.29 5.42
N LYS A 90 6.98 12.41 5.87
CA LYS A 90 6.15 12.62 7.07
C LYS A 90 5.26 13.87 7.01
N ARG A 91 4.93 14.35 5.81
CA ARG A 91 4.04 15.50 5.57
C ARG A 91 3.48 15.45 4.16
N ARG A 92 2.31 16.04 3.93
CA ARG A 92 1.77 16.24 2.57
C ARG A 92 2.56 17.32 1.85
N ARG A 93 2.90 17.06 0.58
CA ARG A 93 3.51 17.97 -0.38
C ARG A 93 2.64 18.07 -1.63
N ILE A 94 3.11 18.86 -2.59
CA ILE A 94 2.62 18.82 -3.95
C ILE A 94 2.95 17.43 -4.52
N CYS A 95 2.00 16.82 -5.22
CA CYS A 95 2.21 15.56 -5.91
C CYS A 95 3.32 15.71 -6.96
N ARG A 96 4.33 14.83 -6.87
CA ARG A 96 5.49 14.79 -7.79
C ARG A 96 5.58 13.46 -8.54
N ALA A 97 4.44 12.77 -8.68
CA ALA A 97 4.45 11.45 -9.27
C ALA A 97 4.95 11.48 -10.71
N ASP A 98 5.88 10.59 -11.04
CA ASP A 98 6.42 10.44 -12.38
C ASP A 98 5.93 9.11 -13.00
N ASN A 99 5.35 9.20 -14.19
CA ASN A 99 4.88 8.03 -14.93
C ASN A 99 6.02 7.08 -15.30
N GLU A 100 7.25 7.58 -15.44
CA GLU A 100 8.44 6.76 -15.76
C GLU A 100 8.91 5.91 -14.56
N HIS A 101 8.54 6.28 -13.33
CA HIS A 101 8.93 5.56 -12.10
C HIS A 101 7.83 4.65 -11.53
N ILE A 102 6.69 4.51 -12.22
CA ILE A 102 5.59 3.66 -11.77
C ILE A 102 6.01 2.20 -11.78
N VAL A 103 5.97 1.55 -10.61
CA VAL A 103 6.38 0.14 -10.46
C VAL A 103 5.21 -0.83 -10.50
N THR A 104 3.98 -0.39 -10.20
CA THR A 104 2.80 -1.26 -10.28
C THR A 104 1.47 -0.50 -10.39
N LYS A 105 0.42 -1.22 -10.79
CA LYS A 105 -0.99 -0.80 -10.78
C LYS A 105 -1.88 -1.87 -10.17
N VAL A 106 -2.99 -1.46 -9.57
CA VAL A 106 -4.04 -2.36 -9.07
C VAL A 106 -4.98 -2.74 -10.21
N SER A 107 -5.19 -4.03 -10.47
CA SER A 107 -6.11 -4.50 -11.51
C SER A 107 -7.55 -4.71 -11.04
N GLY A 108 -7.78 -4.82 -9.73
CA GLY A 108 -9.09 -5.05 -9.14
C GLY A 108 -9.04 -5.04 -7.62
N ILE A 109 -10.18 -4.78 -6.97
CA ILE A 109 -10.31 -4.68 -5.51
C ILE A 109 -11.39 -5.67 -5.08
N LEU A 110 -11.03 -6.61 -4.18
CA LEU A 110 -11.97 -7.51 -3.54
C LEU A 110 -12.23 -7.03 -2.10
N ARG A 111 -13.49 -6.85 -1.73
CA ARG A 111 -13.89 -6.57 -0.35
C ARG A 111 -14.24 -7.88 0.35
N ILE A 112 -13.52 -8.19 1.41
CA ILE A 112 -13.74 -9.39 2.21
C ILE A 112 -14.72 -9.05 3.34
N HIS A 113 -15.70 -9.93 3.56
CA HIS A 113 -16.62 -9.78 4.68
C HIS A 113 -15.85 -9.89 6.01
N PRO A 114 -16.14 -9.06 7.04
CA PRO A 114 -15.32 -8.99 8.26
C PRO A 114 -15.47 -10.20 9.20
N SER A 115 -16.16 -11.27 8.78
CA SER A 115 -16.25 -12.50 9.56
C SER A 115 -14.89 -13.18 9.63
N LYS A 116 -14.55 -13.74 10.79
CA LYS A 116 -13.27 -14.43 11.02
C LYS A 116 -12.99 -15.48 9.95
N ASP A 117 -14.00 -16.25 9.58
CA ASP A 117 -13.89 -17.32 8.59
C ASP A 117 -13.51 -16.79 7.20
N GLU A 118 -14.10 -15.69 6.76
CA GLU A 118 -13.82 -15.11 5.44
C GLU A 118 -12.45 -14.45 5.40
N VAL A 119 -12.06 -13.76 6.47
CA VAL A 119 -10.71 -13.19 6.62
C VAL A 119 -9.64 -14.28 6.65
N GLN A 120 -9.88 -15.41 7.31
CA GLN A 120 -8.91 -16.51 7.40
C GLN A 120 -8.74 -17.25 6.06
N LYS A 121 -9.79 -17.28 5.22
CA LYS A 121 -9.75 -17.87 3.88
C LYS A 121 -9.12 -16.94 2.85
N ALA A 122 -9.23 -15.63 3.05
CA ALA A 122 -8.66 -14.65 2.14
C ALA A 122 -7.14 -14.77 2.05
N ARG A 123 -6.63 -14.93 0.82
CA ARG A 123 -5.21 -15.05 0.50
C ARG A 123 -4.90 -14.18 -0.71
#